data_AF-A0A6J6D7G5-F1
#
_entry.id   AF-A0A6J6D7G5-F1
#
_cell.length_a   1.000
_cell.length_b   1.000
_cell.length_c   1.000
_cell.angle_alpha   90.00
_cell.angle_beta   90.00
_cell.angle_gamma   90.00
#
_symmetry.space_group_name_H-M   'P 1'
#
loop_
_entity.id
_entity.type
_entity.pdbx_description
1 polymer ?
#
loop_
_entity_poly.entity_id
_entity_poly.type
_entity_poly.pdbx_seq_one_letter_code
_entity_poly.pdbx_strand_id
1 'polypeptide(L)'
;MAPDRAGHRSPTRRGAAGLGLAALAILGPAVLAGCSGSEQGATVASAVPVAVAVVEPAAAPATAAPVTTAAPVETTPATPPPTVPIDAAAMLVQSLDAVAGGYHFRTSVTVAGVEVLVSEGDRVGNGTRLTIWTGGTSLSYLITPAGAWVVPDGGEWQALDTPPATTDPLAALRVPTAVSGTSYDGVAATIVASVPAAALGVPSDGTADVQITVNGPTLQQVRYSATIDGRTADVTTVFGPIVDPSPVVAPI
;
A
#
# COMPACT_ATOMS: atom_id res chain seq x y z
N MET A 1 -41.99 -0.69 58.32
CA MET A 1 -40.73 -1.33 57.87
C MET A 1 -40.74 -1.28 56.35
N ALA A 2 -39.89 -0.44 55.78
CA ALA A 2 -39.72 -0.15 54.35
C ALA A 2 -38.92 -1.29 53.64
N PRO A 3 -38.52 -1.18 52.36
CA PRO A 3 -39.33 -0.96 51.15
C PRO A 3 -38.91 -1.88 49.96
N ASP A 4 -39.68 -1.74 48.88
CA ASP A 4 -39.36 -1.88 47.45
C ASP A 4 -37.86 -1.96 47.05
N ARG A 5 -37.53 -2.92 46.16
CA ARG A 5 -36.31 -2.88 45.34
C ARG A 5 -36.52 -3.56 43.99
N ALA A 6 -36.73 -2.73 42.98
CA ALA A 6 -36.47 -3.03 41.58
C ALA A 6 -35.02 -3.54 41.40
N GLY A 7 -34.88 -4.75 40.87
CA GLY A 7 -33.61 -5.34 40.46
C GLY A 7 -33.52 -5.38 38.95
N HIS A 8 -32.57 -4.62 38.40
CA HIS A 8 -32.21 -4.50 37.00
C HIS A 8 -32.29 -5.80 36.19
N ARG A 9 -32.96 -5.70 35.04
CA ARG A 9 -32.72 -6.58 33.90
C ARG A 9 -31.28 -6.37 33.42
N SER A 10 -30.39 -7.32 33.69
CA SER A 10 -29.13 -7.45 32.97
C SER A 10 -29.42 -8.22 31.67
N PRO A 11 -29.36 -7.59 30.48
CA PRO A 11 -29.29 -8.36 29.26
C PRO A 11 -27.91 -9.04 29.20
N THR A 12 -27.93 -10.36 29.30
CA THR A 12 -26.84 -11.26 28.91
C THR A 12 -26.50 -10.98 27.44
N ARG A 13 -25.50 -10.12 27.21
CA ARG A 13 -24.88 -9.96 25.90
C ARG A 13 -24.15 -11.27 25.59
N ARG A 14 -24.78 -12.08 24.74
CA ARG A 14 -24.16 -13.20 24.04
C ARG A 14 -22.88 -12.73 23.36
N GLY A 15 -21.83 -13.54 23.49
CA GLY A 15 -20.49 -13.27 22.99
C GLY A 15 -20.47 -13.01 21.50
N ALA A 16 -19.81 -11.92 21.13
CA ALA A 16 -19.20 -11.76 19.82
C ALA A 16 -17.75 -12.23 19.97
N ALA A 17 -17.43 -13.32 19.28
CA ALA A 17 -16.07 -13.85 19.16
C ALA A 17 -15.16 -12.80 18.50
N GLY A 18 -13.91 -12.79 18.93
CA GLY A 18 -12.91 -11.77 18.62
C GLY A 18 -12.63 -11.59 17.13
N LEU A 19 -12.68 -10.33 16.70
CA LEU A 19 -12.12 -9.85 15.44
C LEU A 19 -10.67 -9.41 15.74
N GLY A 20 -9.74 -10.34 15.61
CA GLY A 20 -8.31 -10.04 15.59
C GLY A 20 -7.96 -9.35 14.28
N LEU A 21 -7.99 -8.01 14.28
CA LEU A 21 -7.46 -7.20 13.18
C LEU A 21 -5.92 -7.32 13.17
N ALA A 22 -5.39 -8.07 12.22
CA ALA A 22 -3.96 -8.20 11.98
C ALA A 22 -3.65 -7.83 10.53
N ALA A 23 -2.64 -6.98 10.35
CA ALA A 23 -1.95 -6.62 9.11
C ALA A 23 -2.67 -5.64 8.15
N LEU A 24 -2.57 -4.35 8.47
CA LEU A 24 -2.24 -3.21 7.58
C LEU A 24 -3.00 -2.97 6.25
N ALA A 25 -4.09 -3.69 5.94
CA ALA A 25 -4.90 -3.43 4.75
C ALA A 25 -6.31 -2.87 5.01
N ILE A 26 -6.77 -2.76 6.28
CA ILE A 26 -8.17 -2.39 6.54
C ILE A 26 -8.31 -1.49 7.77
N LEU A 27 -8.21 -0.17 7.56
CA LEU A 27 -8.81 0.83 8.45
C LEU A 27 -9.47 1.93 7.61
N GLY A 28 -10.61 1.57 6.99
CA GLY A 28 -11.59 2.49 6.41
C GLY A 28 -12.68 2.87 7.43
N PRO A 29 -13.42 3.97 7.19
CA PRO A 29 -13.92 4.87 8.24
C PRO A 29 -15.21 4.40 8.90
N ALA A 30 -15.20 4.28 10.22
CA ALA A 30 -16.41 4.24 11.02
C ALA A 30 -16.94 5.66 11.33
N VAL A 31 -17.06 6.56 10.34
CA VAL A 31 -17.80 7.84 10.45
C VAL A 31 -18.37 8.27 9.09
N LEU A 32 -19.44 7.63 8.63
CA LEU A 32 -20.41 8.26 7.74
C LEU A 32 -21.84 7.85 8.17
N ALA A 33 -22.14 8.15 9.43
CA ALA A 33 -23.52 8.24 9.90
C ALA A 33 -23.85 9.73 10.12
N GLY A 34 -24.54 10.31 9.14
CA GLY A 34 -25.38 11.49 9.31
C GLY A 34 -24.68 12.85 9.22
N CYS A 35 -24.89 13.53 8.10
CA CYS A 35 -25.39 14.91 8.06
C CYS A 35 -25.92 15.19 6.64
N SER A 36 -27.23 15.09 6.48
CA SER A 36 -27.96 15.73 5.38
C SER A 36 -27.88 17.25 5.58
N GLY A 37 -27.42 17.99 4.57
CA GLY A 37 -27.29 19.44 4.68
C GLY A 37 -27.08 20.14 3.34
N SER A 38 -28.19 20.47 2.69
CA SER A 38 -28.45 21.58 1.76
C SER A 38 -27.26 22.42 1.26
N GLU A 39 -26.94 22.32 -0.04
CA GLU A 39 -26.05 23.26 -0.73
C GLU A 39 -26.82 24.53 -1.14
N GLN A 40 -26.48 25.65 -0.50
CA GLN A 40 -26.80 27.02 -0.93
C GLN A 40 -25.47 27.72 -1.25
N GLY A 41 -25.43 28.33 -2.43
CA GLY A 41 -24.19 28.65 -3.13
C GLY A 41 -23.34 29.78 -2.55
N ALA A 42 -22.12 29.87 -3.09
CA ALA A 42 -21.37 31.11 -3.16
C ALA A 42 -20.40 31.03 -4.36
N THR A 43 -20.68 31.85 -5.35
CA THR A 43 -19.78 32.24 -6.43
C THR A 43 -18.59 33.03 -5.89
N VAL A 44 -17.37 32.72 -6.35
CA VAL A 44 -16.26 33.70 -6.35
C VAL A 44 -15.49 33.59 -7.66
N ALA A 45 -15.16 34.75 -8.20
CA ALA A 45 -14.80 35.00 -9.59
C ALA A 45 -13.30 34.96 -9.89
N SER A 46 -13.01 34.58 -11.14
CA SER A 46 -12.10 35.22 -12.11
C SER A 46 -10.63 35.47 -11.77
N ALA A 47 -9.72 34.93 -12.60
CA ALA A 47 -8.95 35.70 -13.59
C ALA A 47 -7.98 34.80 -14.40
N VAL A 48 -7.34 35.41 -15.41
CA VAL A 48 -6.09 35.04 -16.12
C VAL A 48 -6.30 34.36 -17.50
N PRO A 49 -5.54 34.71 -18.58
CA PRO A 49 -5.44 36.00 -19.27
C PRO A 49 -5.60 35.85 -20.83
N VAL A 50 -5.59 36.98 -21.54
CA VAL A 50 -5.63 37.10 -23.01
C VAL A 50 -4.32 36.63 -23.65
N ALA A 51 -4.39 35.76 -24.66
CA ALA A 51 -3.25 35.39 -25.50
C ALA A 51 -3.10 36.36 -26.69
N VAL A 52 -1.93 36.97 -26.81
CA VAL A 52 -1.53 37.84 -27.93
C VAL A 52 -1.02 36.97 -29.08
N ALA A 53 -1.60 37.12 -30.26
CA ALA A 53 -1.14 36.47 -31.48
C ALA A 53 0.12 37.18 -32.03
N VAL A 54 1.22 36.45 -32.16
CA VAL A 54 2.43 36.86 -32.89
C VAL A 54 2.36 36.24 -34.28
N VAL A 55 2.41 37.08 -35.31
CA VAL A 55 2.48 36.66 -36.73
C VAL A 55 3.95 36.53 -37.12
N GLU A 56 4.37 35.32 -37.50
CA GLU A 56 5.71 35.02 -38.03
C GLU A 56 5.72 35.10 -39.58
N PRO A 57 6.84 35.49 -40.24
CA PRO A 57 6.87 35.68 -41.69
C PRO A 57 7.02 34.36 -42.45
N ALA A 58 6.34 34.26 -43.60
CA ALA A 58 6.41 33.12 -44.50
C ALA A 58 7.79 32.99 -45.16
N ALA A 59 8.46 31.85 -44.96
CA ALA A 59 9.65 31.44 -45.71
C ALA A 59 9.28 30.74 -47.02
N ALA A 60 10.05 31.01 -48.08
CA ALA A 60 9.87 30.51 -49.43
C ALA A 60 10.11 28.97 -49.56
N PRO A 61 9.51 28.30 -50.55
CA PRO A 61 9.63 26.85 -50.69
C PRO A 61 11.00 26.43 -51.24
N ALA A 62 11.64 25.47 -50.55
CA ALA A 62 12.83 24.78 -51.04
C ALA A 62 12.45 23.58 -51.93
N THR A 63 13.12 23.46 -53.07
CA THR A 63 12.99 22.34 -54.01
C THR A 63 13.44 21.03 -53.36
N ALA A 64 12.53 20.05 -53.27
CA ALA A 64 12.83 18.73 -52.73
C ALA A 64 13.65 17.88 -53.71
N ALA A 65 14.72 17.25 -53.23
CA ALA A 65 15.47 16.22 -53.93
C ALA A 65 14.72 14.87 -53.89
N PRO A 66 14.91 13.96 -54.87
CA PRO A 66 14.21 12.69 -54.90
C PRO A 66 14.62 11.79 -53.72
N VAL A 67 13.63 11.32 -52.97
CA VAL A 67 13.78 10.32 -51.90
C VAL A 67 13.86 8.93 -52.53
N THR A 68 15.02 8.30 -52.43
CA THR A 68 15.19 6.88 -52.72
C THR A 68 14.50 6.08 -51.61
N THR A 69 13.44 5.35 -51.95
CA THR A 69 12.74 4.46 -51.01
C THR A 69 13.65 3.26 -50.71
N ALA A 70 14.15 3.15 -49.49
CA ALA A 70 14.87 1.97 -49.02
C ALA A 70 13.89 0.81 -48.83
N ALA A 71 14.29 -0.40 -49.24
CA ALA A 71 13.52 -1.61 -49.04
C ALA A 71 13.26 -1.88 -47.55
N PRO A 72 12.12 -2.50 -47.17
CA PRO A 72 11.86 -2.85 -45.78
C PRO A 72 12.93 -3.83 -45.30
N VAL A 73 13.62 -3.45 -44.23
CA VAL A 73 14.56 -4.33 -43.54
C VAL A 73 13.72 -5.32 -42.74
N GLU A 74 13.81 -6.61 -43.05
CA GLU A 74 13.27 -7.66 -42.17
C GLU A 74 14.04 -7.62 -40.85
N THR A 75 13.42 -7.06 -39.81
CA THR A 75 13.93 -7.16 -38.45
C THR A 75 13.61 -8.55 -37.91
N THR A 76 14.63 -9.41 -37.88
CA THR A 76 14.57 -10.68 -37.15
C THR A 76 14.13 -10.42 -35.70
N PRO A 77 13.10 -11.12 -35.18
CA PRO A 77 12.70 -10.98 -33.78
C PRO A 77 13.89 -11.29 -32.86
N ALA A 78 14.19 -10.38 -31.94
CA ALA A 78 15.21 -10.62 -30.93
C ALA A 78 14.86 -11.88 -30.13
N THR A 79 15.80 -12.82 -30.04
CA THR A 79 15.65 -13.98 -29.15
C THR A 79 15.57 -13.46 -27.71
N PRO A 80 14.55 -13.83 -26.92
CA PRO A 80 14.46 -13.41 -25.54
C PRO A 80 15.71 -13.88 -24.76
N PRO A 81 16.20 -13.08 -23.80
CA PRO A 81 17.36 -13.46 -23.01
C PRO A 81 17.13 -14.80 -22.29
N PRO A 82 18.18 -15.62 -22.11
CA PRO A 82 18.05 -16.91 -21.46
C PRO A 82 17.58 -16.73 -20.01
N THR A 83 16.49 -17.42 -19.65
CA THR A 83 16.00 -17.45 -18.27
C THR A 83 16.86 -18.40 -17.45
N VAL A 84 17.52 -17.89 -16.41
CA VAL A 84 18.31 -18.70 -15.48
C VAL A 84 17.41 -19.19 -14.35
N PRO A 85 17.40 -20.50 -14.01
CA PRO A 85 16.68 -20.98 -12.84
C PRO A 85 17.14 -20.27 -11.57
N ILE A 86 16.20 -19.84 -10.73
CA ILE A 86 16.48 -19.21 -9.44
C ILE A 86 16.06 -20.12 -8.29
N ASP A 87 16.82 -20.08 -7.18
CA ASP A 87 16.31 -20.54 -5.89
C ASP A 87 15.46 -19.43 -5.27
N ALA A 88 14.17 -19.45 -5.60
CA ALA A 88 13.23 -18.41 -5.19
C ALA A 88 13.08 -18.31 -3.65
N ALA A 89 13.20 -19.43 -2.93
CA ALA A 89 13.11 -19.45 -1.48
C ALA A 89 14.34 -18.80 -0.84
N ALA A 90 15.55 -19.17 -1.29
CA ALA A 90 16.78 -18.54 -0.81
C ALA A 90 16.82 -17.04 -1.14
N MET A 91 16.38 -16.67 -2.34
CA MET A 91 16.34 -15.27 -2.76
C MET A 91 15.33 -14.44 -1.96
N LEU A 92 14.15 -15.01 -1.63
CA LEU A 92 13.19 -14.36 -0.74
C LEU A 92 13.82 -14.09 0.64
N VAL A 93 14.42 -15.10 1.26
CA VAL A 93 15.09 -14.96 2.57
C VAL A 93 16.17 -13.89 2.51
N GLN A 94 17.06 -13.96 1.50
CA GLN A 94 18.12 -12.98 1.32
C GLN A 94 17.57 -11.55 1.17
N SER A 95 16.47 -11.38 0.43
CA SER A 95 15.85 -10.07 0.24
C SER A 95 15.20 -9.50 1.50
N LEU A 96 14.60 -10.35 2.33
CA LEU A 96 14.01 -9.95 3.61
C LEU A 96 15.07 -9.64 4.68
N ASP A 97 16.20 -10.34 4.63
CA ASP A 97 17.36 -10.08 5.50
C ASP A 97 18.07 -8.78 5.12
N ALA A 98 18.14 -8.45 3.82
CA ALA A 98 18.72 -7.20 3.34
C ALA A 98 18.00 -5.95 3.87
N VAL A 99 16.71 -6.05 4.21
CA VAL A 99 15.91 -4.96 4.79
C VAL A 99 15.70 -5.08 6.31
N ALA A 100 16.33 -6.05 6.97
CA ALA A 100 16.13 -6.29 8.41
C ALA A 100 16.59 -5.11 9.30
N GLY A 101 17.53 -4.29 8.82
CA GLY A 101 17.96 -3.05 9.49
C GLY A 101 16.91 -1.93 9.49
N GLY A 102 15.85 -2.09 8.70
CA GLY A 102 14.78 -1.12 8.51
C GLY A 102 14.67 -0.67 7.06
N TYR A 103 13.53 -0.08 6.73
CA TYR A 103 13.18 0.32 5.37
C TYR A 103 12.09 1.38 5.39
N HIS A 104 12.05 2.18 4.33
CA HIS A 104 10.88 2.97 4.00
C HIS A 104 9.95 2.15 3.13
N PHE A 105 8.64 2.39 3.24
CA PHE A 105 7.64 1.76 2.40
C PHE A 105 6.54 2.75 2.03
N ARG A 106 6.00 2.58 0.81
CA ARG A 106 4.77 3.21 0.36
C ARG A 106 3.84 2.15 -0.19
N THR A 107 2.65 2.04 0.38
CA THR A 107 1.59 1.13 -0.06
C THR A 107 0.47 1.93 -0.70
N SER A 108 -0.02 1.47 -1.85
CA SER A 108 -1.27 1.92 -2.46
C SER A 108 -2.25 0.77 -2.55
N VAL A 109 -3.53 1.06 -2.29
CA VAL A 109 -4.65 0.15 -2.50
C VAL A 109 -5.56 0.74 -3.55
N THR A 110 -5.79 0.00 -4.62
CA THR A 110 -6.70 0.40 -5.68
C THR A 110 -7.89 -0.56 -5.76
N VAL A 111 -9.10 -0.03 -5.97
CA VAL A 111 -10.31 -0.82 -6.20
C VAL A 111 -10.89 -0.39 -7.54
N ALA A 112 -11.04 -1.34 -8.47
CA ALA A 112 -11.45 -1.05 -9.84
C ALA A 112 -10.61 0.07 -10.52
N GLY A 113 -9.31 0.09 -10.24
CA GLY A 113 -8.37 1.07 -10.80
C GLY A 113 -8.36 2.45 -10.12
N VAL A 114 -9.18 2.67 -9.09
CA VAL A 114 -9.19 3.91 -8.31
C VAL A 114 -8.40 3.72 -7.02
N GLU A 115 -7.42 4.58 -6.74
CA GLU A 115 -6.69 4.59 -5.48
C GLU A 115 -7.60 5.05 -4.34
N VAL A 116 -7.85 4.15 -3.39
CA VAL A 116 -8.78 4.38 -2.25
C VAL A 116 -8.04 4.60 -0.93
N LEU A 117 -6.79 4.15 -0.86
CA LEU A 117 -5.93 4.28 0.31
C LEU A 117 -4.47 4.35 -0.12
N VAL A 118 -3.73 5.24 0.53
CA VAL A 118 -2.26 5.27 0.50
C VAL A 118 -1.76 5.18 1.93
N SER A 119 -0.69 4.43 2.16
CA SER A 119 0.06 4.51 3.41
C SER A 119 1.54 4.64 3.13
N GLU A 120 2.23 5.45 3.92
CA GLU A 120 3.66 5.67 3.76
C GLU A 120 4.33 5.76 5.12
N GLY A 121 5.52 5.18 5.27
CA GLY A 121 6.17 5.12 6.56
C GLY A 121 7.52 4.44 6.56
N ASP A 122 8.08 4.33 7.76
CA ASP A 122 9.35 3.66 7.99
C ASP A 122 9.21 2.58 9.05
N ARG A 123 9.90 1.47 8.82
CA ARG A 123 10.25 0.47 9.82
C ARG A 123 11.64 0.77 10.34
N VAL A 124 11.78 1.05 11.63
CA VAL A 124 13.07 1.33 12.28
C VAL A 124 13.21 0.46 13.53
N GLY A 125 14.26 -0.37 13.60
CA GLY A 125 14.49 -1.28 14.72
C GLY A 125 13.31 -2.23 14.94
N ASN A 126 12.58 -2.10 16.06
CA ASN A 126 11.36 -2.89 16.36
C ASN A 126 10.03 -2.12 16.28
N GLY A 127 10.07 -0.84 15.87
CA GLY A 127 8.87 -0.04 15.64
C GLY A 127 8.61 0.31 14.17
N THR A 128 7.36 0.69 13.90
CA THR A 128 6.90 1.27 12.63
C THR A 128 6.24 2.60 12.91
N ARG A 129 6.57 3.60 12.10
CA ARG A 129 5.76 4.82 11.99
C ARG A 129 5.20 4.91 10.58
N LEU A 130 3.96 5.33 10.45
CA LEU A 130 3.35 5.55 9.14
C LEU A 130 2.24 6.57 9.20
N THR A 131 1.91 7.13 8.04
CA THR A 131 0.69 7.89 7.82
C THR A 131 -0.15 7.18 6.77
N ILE A 132 -1.46 7.16 6.99
CA ILE A 132 -2.46 6.62 6.08
C ILE A 132 -3.31 7.78 5.57
N TRP A 133 -3.55 7.84 4.26
CA TRP A 133 -4.46 8.78 3.63
C TRP A 133 -5.63 8.04 3.01
N THR A 134 -6.84 8.51 3.30
CA THR A 134 -8.08 7.99 2.71
C THR A 134 -9.14 9.09 2.66
N GLY A 135 -9.86 9.20 1.54
CA GLY A 135 -10.98 10.15 1.40
C GLY A 135 -10.65 11.61 1.71
N GLY A 136 -9.40 12.06 1.47
CA GLY A 136 -8.94 13.41 1.78
C GLY A 136 -8.56 13.66 3.24
N THR A 137 -8.58 12.63 4.08
CA THR A 137 -8.15 12.68 5.49
C THR A 137 -6.87 11.89 5.71
N SER A 138 -6.14 12.18 6.79
CA SER A 138 -4.94 11.45 7.18
C SER A 138 -4.96 11.04 8.66
N LEU A 139 -4.30 9.91 8.94
CA LEU A 139 -4.07 9.37 10.28
C LEU A 139 -2.60 8.95 10.38
N SER A 140 -1.90 9.39 11.41
CA SER A 140 -0.54 8.92 11.68
C SER A 140 -0.53 7.90 12.80
N TYR A 141 0.33 6.89 12.66
CA TYR A 141 0.46 5.77 13.58
C TYR A 141 1.90 5.62 14.06
N LEU A 142 2.05 5.24 15.32
CA LEU A 142 3.28 4.71 15.90
C LEU A 142 2.97 3.32 16.45
N ILE A 143 3.73 2.32 16.02
CA ILE A 143 3.53 0.93 16.41
C ILE A 143 4.85 0.41 16.96
N THR A 144 4.84 -0.04 18.21
CA THR A 144 6.02 -0.56 18.92
C THR A 144 5.67 -1.85 19.66
N PRO A 145 6.65 -2.60 20.19
CA PRO A 145 6.36 -3.74 21.05
C PRO A 145 5.58 -3.38 22.33
N ALA A 146 5.65 -2.12 22.77
CA ALA A 146 4.97 -1.65 23.98
C ALA A 146 3.51 -1.28 23.74
N GLY A 147 3.09 -1.08 22.49
CA GLY A 147 1.76 -0.61 22.15
C GLY A 147 1.72 0.10 20.80
N ALA A 148 0.54 0.59 20.46
CA ALA A 148 0.31 1.38 19.27
C ALA A 148 -0.49 2.65 19.58
N TRP A 149 -0.20 3.71 18.85
CA TRP A 149 -0.83 5.01 19.00
C TRP A 149 -1.26 5.53 17.63
N VAL A 150 -2.32 6.32 17.62
CA VAL A 150 -2.84 7.02 16.45
C VAL A 150 -3.00 8.49 16.75
N VAL A 151 -2.79 9.35 15.77
CA VAL A 151 -3.15 10.76 15.81
C VAL A 151 -3.89 11.13 14.52
N PRO A 152 -5.16 11.57 14.61
CA PRO A 152 -5.85 12.21 13.49
C PRO A 152 -5.17 13.52 13.11
N ASP A 153 -5.37 13.98 11.88
CA ASP A 153 -4.88 15.28 11.44
C ASP A 153 -5.34 16.40 12.39
N GLY A 154 -4.38 17.20 12.87
CA GLY A 154 -4.60 18.25 13.87
C GLY A 154 -5.01 17.79 15.28
N GLY A 155 -4.97 16.48 15.57
CA GLY A 155 -5.36 15.91 16.86
C GLY A 155 -4.19 15.68 17.83
N GLU A 156 -4.49 14.95 18.91
CA GLU A 156 -3.51 14.47 19.89
C GLU A 156 -3.31 12.95 19.75
N TRP A 157 -2.15 12.46 20.18
CA TRP A 157 -1.84 11.03 20.19
C TRP A 157 -2.75 10.27 21.17
N GLN A 158 -3.32 9.17 20.68
CA GLN A 158 -4.20 8.29 21.45
C GLN A 158 -3.69 6.86 21.35
N ALA A 159 -3.58 6.18 22.49
CA ALA A 159 -3.25 4.76 22.51
C ALA A 159 -4.41 3.95 21.92
N LEU A 160 -4.08 2.92 21.13
CA LEU A 160 -5.05 1.96 20.63
C LEU A 160 -5.31 0.88 21.68
N ASP A 161 -6.58 0.62 21.97
CA ASP A 161 -6.99 -0.46 22.89
C ASP A 161 -6.60 -1.85 22.35
N THR A 162 -6.57 -2.00 21.03
CA THR A 162 -6.15 -3.22 20.34
C THR A 162 -5.02 -2.88 19.37
N PRO A 163 -3.75 -3.13 19.75
CA PRO A 163 -2.65 -2.91 18.85
C PRO A 163 -2.69 -3.91 17.67
N PRO A 164 -2.11 -3.56 16.51
CA PRO A 164 -1.98 -4.50 15.41
C PRO A 164 -1.12 -5.69 15.85
N ALA A 165 -1.41 -6.88 15.29
CA ALA A 165 -0.75 -8.13 15.68
C ALA A 165 0.77 -8.16 15.40
N THR A 166 1.28 -7.26 14.55
CA THR A 166 2.70 -7.17 14.21
C THR A 166 3.13 -5.71 14.09
N THR A 167 4.38 -5.44 14.49
CA THR A 167 5.06 -4.18 14.20
C THR A 167 5.78 -4.23 12.86
N ASP A 168 5.99 -5.41 12.26
CA ASP A 168 6.67 -5.64 10.99
C ASP A 168 5.67 -5.87 9.84
N PRO A 169 5.53 -4.91 8.90
CA PRO A 169 4.72 -5.06 7.69
C PRO A 169 5.10 -6.26 6.80
N LEU A 170 6.33 -6.76 6.87
CA LEU A 170 6.80 -7.91 6.09
C LEU A 170 6.66 -9.25 6.82
N ALA A 171 6.11 -9.28 8.03
CA ALA A 171 6.08 -10.47 8.89
C ALA A 171 5.46 -11.71 8.19
N ALA A 172 4.40 -11.52 7.40
CA ALA A 172 3.73 -12.61 6.68
C ALA A 172 4.67 -13.32 5.69
N LEU A 173 5.58 -12.58 5.05
CA LEU A 173 6.52 -13.11 4.06
C LEU A 173 7.71 -13.82 4.68
N ARG A 174 7.90 -13.72 6.00
CA ARG A 174 8.94 -14.48 6.73
C ARG A 174 8.52 -15.93 6.99
N VAL A 175 7.23 -16.25 6.86
CA VAL A 175 6.67 -17.59 7.11
C VAL A 175 5.73 -18.03 5.97
N PRO A 176 6.19 -18.02 4.71
CA PRO A 176 5.36 -18.43 3.59
C PRO A 176 5.06 -19.93 3.66
N THR A 177 3.87 -20.31 3.22
CA THR A 177 3.46 -21.72 3.09
C THR A 177 4.03 -22.38 1.85
N ALA A 178 4.29 -21.59 0.80
CA ALA A 178 4.96 -22.02 -0.42
C ALA A 178 5.70 -20.83 -1.05
N VAL A 179 6.78 -21.10 -1.78
CA VAL A 179 7.53 -20.10 -2.55
C VAL A 179 7.86 -20.69 -3.92
N SER A 180 7.64 -19.90 -4.97
CA SER A 180 7.97 -20.24 -6.35
C SER A 180 8.54 -19.01 -7.08
N GLY A 181 9.19 -19.22 -8.21
CA GLY A 181 9.72 -18.13 -9.02
C GLY A 181 10.30 -18.69 -10.31
N THR A 182 10.03 -18.05 -11.43
CA THR A 182 10.37 -18.58 -12.76
C THR A 182 11.15 -17.62 -13.63
N SER A 183 11.27 -16.35 -13.25
CA SER A 183 11.88 -15.33 -14.10
C SER A 183 12.97 -14.57 -13.35
N TYR A 184 14.18 -14.62 -13.90
CA TYR A 184 15.26 -13.67 -13.68
C TYR A 184 15.76 -13.23 -15.06
N ASP A 185 15.66 -11.94 -15.34
CA ASP A 185 16.06 -11.36 -16.64
C ASP A 185 17.51 -10.84 -16.65
N GLY A 186 18.28 -11.13 -15.59
CA GLY A 186 19.62 -10.60 -15.37
C GLY A 186 19.64 -9.30 -14.54
N VAL A 187 18.48 -8.71 -14.26
CA VAL A 187 18.33 -7.47 -13.49
C VAL A 187 17.34 -7.66 -12.34
N ALA A 188 16.14 -8.15 -12.62
CA ALA A 188 15.10 -8.36 -11.63
C ALA A 188 14.62 -9.82 -11.64
N ALA A 189 14.26 -10.31 -10.45
CA ALA A 189 13.52 -11.56 -10.31
C ALA A 189 12.10 -11.30 -9.79
N THR A 190 11.17 -12.13 -10.25
CA THR A 190 9.82 -12.19 -9.69
C THR A 190 9.65 -13.51 -8.94
N ILE A 191 9.34 -13.38 -7.66
CA ILE A 191 9.04 -14.47 -6.74
C ILE A 191 7.54 -14.42 -6.44
N VAL A 192 6.91 -15.58 -6.24
CA VAL A 192 5.54 -15.69 -5.73
C VAL A 192 5.60 -16.47 -4.42
N ALA A 193 5.12 -15.87 -3.34
CA ALA A 193 5.00 -16.50 -2.04
C ALA A 193 3.53 -16.63 -1.66
N SER A 194 3.09 -17.84 -1.29
CA SER A 194 1.75 -18.07 -0.77
C SER A 194 1.78 -17.93 0.75
N VAL A 195 1.00 -17.01 1.29
CA VAL A 195 0.91 -16.72 2.74
C VAL A 195 -0.53 -16.85 3.23
N PRO A 196 -0.78 -17.09 4.52
CA PRO A 196 -2.16 -17.04 5.05
C PRO A 196 -2.80 -15.68 4.77
N ALA A 197 -4.01 -15.66 4.19
CA ALA A 197 -4.69 -14.41 3.84
C ALA A 197 -4.95 -13.53 5.08
N ALA A 198 -5.27 -14.14 6.21
CA ALA A 198 -5.42 -13.47 7.49
C ALA A 198 -4.12 -12.77 7.97
N ALA A 199 -2.95 -13.26 7.57
CA ALA A 199 -1.67 -12.61 7.89
C ALA A 199 -1.42 -11.33 7.07
N LEU A 200 -2.19 -11.11 6.00
CA LEU A 200 -2.24 -9.87 5.21
C LEU A 200 -3.43 -8.98 5.56
N GLY A 201 -4.21 -9.35 6.59
CA GLY A 201 -5.44 -8.64 6.96
C GLY A 201 -6.58 -8.80 5.96
N VAL A 202 -6.49 -9.79 5.06
CA VAL A 202 -7.57 -10.12 4.14
C VAL A 202 -8.57 -11.03 4.87
N PRO A 203 -9.87 -10.67 4.93
CA PRO A 203 -10.90 -11.43 5.63
C PRO A 203 -11.37 -12.61 4.79
N SER A 204 -10.46 -13.53 4.45
CA SER A 204 -10.76 -14.77 3.75
C SER A 204 -10.07 -15.95 4.42
N ASP A 205 -10.74 -17.09 4.43
CA ASP A 205 -10.12 -18.35 4.81
C ASP A 205 -9.17 -18.80 3.69
N GLY A 206 -7.95 -19.23 4.03
CA GLY A 206 -6.97 -19.78 3.08
C GLY A 206 -5.71 -18.94 2.89
N THR A 207 -5.11 -19.05 1.71
CA THR A 207 -3.85 -18.39 1.34
C THR A 207 -4.05 -17.32 0.28
N ALA A 208 -3.20 -16.31 0.30
CA ALA A 208 -3.07 -15.30 -0.74
C ALA A 208 -1.68 -15.42 -1.38
N ASP A 209 -1.64 -15.31 -2.70
CA ASP A 209 -0.39 -15.24 -3.44
C ASP A 209 0.12 -13.80 -3.46
N VAL A 210 1.36 -13.66 -3.04
CA VAL A 210 2.07 -12.39 -3.00
C VAL A 210 3.17 -12.43 -4.04
N GLN A 211 3.09 -11.53 -5.01
CA GLN A 211 4.14 -11.30 -5.99
C GLN A 211 5.20 -10.37 -5.41
N ILE A 212 6.45 -10.79 -5.42
CA ILE A 212 7.59 -10.05 -4.91
C ILE A 212 8.56 -9.78 -6.06
N THR A 213 8.90 -8.52 -6.26
CA THR A 213 9.95 -8.10 -7.21
C THR A 213 11.22 -7.77 -6.43
N VAL A 214 12.32 -8.39 -6.83
CA VAL A 214 13.65 -8.15 -6.27
C VAL A 214 14.64 -7.77 -7.36
N ASN A 215 15.64 -6.96 -7.05
CA ASN A 215 16.78 -6.65 -7.91
C ASN A 215 18.07 -7.04 -7.17
N GLY A 216 18.69 -8.14 -7.58
CA GLY A 216 19.70 -8.81 -6.76
C GLY A 216 19.13 -9.17 -5.36
N PRO A 217 19.80 -8.80 -4.26
CA PRO A 217 19.27 -9.01 -2.90
C PRO A 217 18.29 -7.92 -2.46
N THR A 218 18.00 -6.90 -3.28
CA THR A 218 17.19 -5.76 -2.85
C THR A 218 15.71 -6.04 -3.09
N LEU A 219 14.92 -6.03 -2.02
CA LEU A 219 13.46 -6.01 -2.11
C LEU A 219 12.98 -4.69 -2.71
N GLN A 220 12.24 -4.74 -3.82
CA GLN A 220 11.76 -3.55 -4.52
C GLN A 220 10.27 -3.35 -4.33
N GLN A 221 9.49 -4.40 -4.53
CA GLN A 221 8.03 -4.32 -4.54
C GLN A 221 7.40 -5.60 -4.03
N VAL A 222 6.27 -5.45 -3.35
CA VAL A 222 5.34 -6.52 -3.00
C VAL A 222 3.97 -6.17 -3.56
N ARG A 223 3.28 -7.13 -4.18
CA ARG A 223 1.92 -6.97 -4.69
C ARG A 223 1.07 -8.19 -4.36
N TYR A 224 -0.18 -7.96 -3.97
CA TYR A 224 -1.19 -9.00 -3.90
C TYR A 224 -2.56 -8.42 -4.25
N SER A 225 -3.54 -9.30 -4.44
CA SER A 225 -4.92 -8.90 -4.64
C SER A 225 -5.81 -9.52 -3.57
N ALA A 226 -6.87 -8.82 -3.22
CA ALA A 226 -7.90 -9.26 -2.30
C ALA A 226 -9.27 -8.95 -2.87
N THR A 227 -10.32 -9.62 -2.39
CA THR A 227 -11.70 -9.24 -2.70
C THR A 227 -12.28 -8.47 -1.52
N ILE A 228 -12.76 -7.25 -1.77
CA ILE A 228 -13.41 -6.37 -0.79
C ILE A 228 -14.80 -6.03 -1.33
N ASP A 229 -15.85 -6.39 -0.60
CA ASP A 229 -17.25 -6.16 -1.01
C ASP A 229 -17.56 -6.64 -2.44
N GLY A 230 -17.03 -7.81 -2.82
CA GLY A 230 -17.23 -8.39 -4.15
C GLY A 230 -16.44 -7.72 -5.28
N ARG A 231 -15.54 -6.78 -4.97
CA ARG A 231 -14.65 -6.12 -5.94
C ARG A 231 -13.20 -6.49 -5.68
N THR A 232 -12.41 -6.63 -6.74
CA THR A 232 -10.97 -6.81 -6.62
C THR A 232 -10.32 -5.53 -6.13
N ALA A 233 -9.54 -5.66 -5.06
CA ALA A 233 -8.61 -4.66 -4.55
C ALA A 233 -7.19 -5.14 -4.85
N ASP A 234 -6.39 -4.29 -5.51
CA ASP A 234 -4.97 -4.52 -5.71
C ASP A 234 -4.18 -3.72 -4.67
N VAL A 235 -3.29 -4.40 -3.95
CA VAL A 235 -2.40 -3.79 -2.97
C VAL A 235 -0.98 -3.87 -3.51
N THR A 236 -0.31 -2.72 -3.61
CA THR A 236 1.09 -2.63 -4.06
C THR A 236 1.89 -1.85 -3.03
N THR A 237 2.98 -2.43 -2.55
CA THR A 237 3.95 -1.79 -1.65
C THR A 237 5.30 -1.69 -2.36
N VAL A 238 5.86 -0.48 -2.41
CA VAL A 238 7.21 -0.22 -2.91
C VAL A 238 8.12 0.08 -1.72
N PHE A 239 9.35 -0.43 -1.77
CA PHE A 239 10.33 -0.31 -0.71
C PHE A 239 11.48 0.61 -1.11
N GLY A 240 12.06 1.27 -0.11
CA GLY A 240 13.20 2.17 -0.29
C GLY A 240 14.06 2.27 0.97
N PRO A 241 15.17 3.03 0.90
CA PRO A 241 15.97 3.34 2.08
C PRO A 241 15.13 4.12 3.09
N ILE A 242 15.39 3.91 4.39
CA ILE A 242 14.75 4.64 5.48
C ILE A 242 14.81 6.14 5.23
N VAL A 243 13.69 6.84 5.39
CA VAL A 243 13.61 8.31 5.23
C VAL A 243 13.94 9.01 6.53
N ASP A 244 13.39 8.54 7.66
CA ASP A 244 13.73 9.05 8.99
C ASP A 244 14.37 7.92 9.84
N PRO A 245 15.64 8.00 10.25
CA PRO A 245 16.27 6.94 11.05
C PRO A 245 15.96 7.05 12.55
N SER A 246 15.18 8.05 12.99
CA SER A 246 14.92 8.29 14.41
C SER A 246 14.20 7.08 15.04
N PRO A 247 14.56 6.70 16.28
CA PRO A 247 13.88 5.62 16.99
C PRO A 247 12.37 5.87 17.09
N VAL A 248 11.58 4.84 16.78
CA VAL A 248 10.13 4.86 16.97
C VAL A 248 9.83 4.52 18.43
N VAL A 249 9.37 5.51 19.19
CA VAL A 249 9.07 5.40 20.62
C VAL A 249 7.64 5.83 20.92
N ALA A 250 7.13 5.43 22.08
CA ALA A 250 5.82 5.87 22.56
C ALA A 250 5.76 7.41 22.68
N PRO A 251 4.62 8.04 22.34
CA PRO A 251 4.36 9.44 22.68
C PRO A 251 4.45 9.68 24.20
N ILE A 252 4.93 10.86 24.58
CA ILE A 252 4.98 11.35 25.97
C ILE A 252 3.70 12.08 26.36
#